data_AF-A0A369JKZ5-F1
#
_entry.id   AF-A0A369JKZ5-F1
#
_cell.length_a   1.000
_cell.length_b   1.000
_cell.length_c   1.000
_cell.angle_alpha   90.00
_cell.angle_beta   90.00
_cell.angle_gamma   90.00
#
_symmetry.space_group_name_H-M   'P 1'
#
loop_
_entity.id
_entity.type
_entity.pdbx_description
1 polymer ?
#
loop_
_entity_poly.entity_id
_entity_poly.type
_entity_poly.pdbx_seq_one_letter_code
_entity_poly.pdbx_strand_id
1 'polypeptide(L)' 'MHSPSLFRPHVLATERLRAWSTPITLSFHDSLSQALPLSDARALLEVMLFSLDIKMRGLYGAGLLRFTQYCDSR' A
#
# COMPACT_ATOMS: atom_id res chain seq x y z
N MET A 1 -6.23 18.70 -5.04
CA MET A 1 -6.05 18.20 -3.66
C MET A 1 -6.41 16.73 -3.65
N HIS A 2 -5.65 15.87 -2.95
CA HIS A 2 -5.98 14.43 -2.87
C HIS A 2 -7.08 14.24 -1.82
N SER A 3 -8.26 13.81 -2.24
CA SER A 3 -9.38 13.54 -1.34
C SER A 3 -9.25 12.13 -0.77
N PRO A 4 -9.32 11.93 0.56
CA PRO A 4 -9.29 10.60 1.16
C PRO A 4 -10.41 9.72 0.61
N SER A 5 -10.13 8.44 0.42
CA SER A 5 -11.12 7.45 -0.01
C SER A 5 -10.93 6.13 0.74
N LEU A 6 -11.85 5.19 0.54
CA LEU A 6 -11.73 3.83 1.10
C LEU A 6 -10.43 3.14 0.66
N PHE A 7 -9.93 3.42 -0.55
CA PHE A 7 -8.70 2.82 -1.09
C PHE A 7 -7.44 3.62 -0.76
N ARG A 8 -7.58 4.91 -0.40
CA ARG A 8 -6.48 5.82 -0.10
C ARG A 8 -6.83 6.66 1.12
N PRO A 9 -6.91 6.05 2.32
CA PRO A 9 -7.22 6.78 3.54
C PRO A 9 -6.12 7.80 3.85
N HIS A 10 -6.47 8.84 4.61
CA HIS A 10 -5.51 9.84 5.05
C HIS A 10 -4.63 9.28 6.16
N VAL A 11 -3.40 8.90 5.80
CA VAL A 11 -2.40 8.34 6.72
C VAL A 11 -1.02 8.96 6.47
N LEU A 12 -0.12 8.78 7.44
CA LEU A 12 1.29 9.17 7.32
C LEU A 12 1.93 8.51 6.08
N ALA A 13 2.94 9.15 5.51
CA ALA A 13 3.63 8.62 4.33
C ALA A 13 4.16 7.20 4.56
N THR A 14 4.72 6.91 5.73
CA THR A 14 5.24 5.58 6.12
C THR A 14 4.19 4.48 6.11
N GLU A 15 2.92 4.82 6.33
CA GLU A 15 1.82 3.86 6.42
C GLU A 15 1.16 3.58 5.06
N ARG A 16 1.40 4.42 4.04
CA ARG A 16 0.70 4.30 2.75
C ARG A 16 0.98 2.99 2.03
N LEU A 17 2.20 2.44 2.13
CA LEU A 17 2.52 1.14 1.53
C LEU A 17 1.62 0.01 2.04
N ARG A 18 1.14 0.14 3.29
CA ARG A 18 0.26 -0.84 3.93
C ARG A 18 -1.22 -0.50 3.75
N ALA A 19 -1.56 0.78 3.89
CA ALA A 19 -2.93 1.24 4.01
C ALA A 19 -3.58 1.61 2.67
N TRP A 20 -2.79 1.83 1.61
CA TRP A 20 -3.32 2.18 0.30
C TRP A 20 -3.45 0.95 -0.57
N SER A 21 -4.52 0.89 -1.34
CA SER A 21 -4.77 -0.18 -2.29
C SER A 21 -5.00 0.37 -3.69
N THR A 22 -4.54 -0.37 -4.68
CA THR A 22 -4.85 -0.18 -6.09
C THR A 22 -5.63 -1.39 -6.60
N PRO A 23 -6.30 -1.31 -7.77
CA PRO A 23 -6.94 -2.50 -8.36
C PRO A 23 -5.98 -3.69 -8.50
N ILE A 24 -4.72 -3.43 -8.82
CA ILE A 24 -3.67 -4.46 -8.90
C ILE A 24 -3.38 -5.05 -7.52
N THR A 25 -3.25 -4.21 -6.49
CA THR A 25 -3.04 -4.67 -5.11
C THR A 25 -4.19 -5.56 -4.62
N LEU A 26 -5.44 -5.19 -4.95
CA LEU A 26 -6.63 -5.97 -4.61
C LEU A 26 -6.62 -7.33 -5.31
N SER A 27 -6.38 -7.36 -6.63
CA SER A 27 -6.25 -8.62 -7.39
C SER A 27 -5.12 -9.51 -6.88
N PHE A 28 -4.01 -8.91 -6.45
CA PHE A 28 -2.91 -9.63 -5.83
C PHE A 28 -3.31 -10.20 -4.47
N HIS A 29 -4.02 -9.44 -3.63
CA HIS A 29 -4.54 -9.95 -2.36
C HIS A 29 -5.52 -11.11 -2.56
N ASP A 30 -6.42 -11.02 -3.54
CA ASP A 30 -7.32 -12.12 -3.88
C ASP A 30 -6.54 -13.36 -4.28
N SER A 31 -5.54 -13.21 -5.15
CA SER A 31 -4.66 -14.31 -5.58
C SER A 31 -3.87 -14.91 -4.41
N LEU A 32 -3.34 -14.04 -3.53
CA LEU A 32 -2.57 -14.45 -2.35
C LEU A 32 -3.45 -15.21 -1.35
N SER A 33 -4.72 -14.81 -1.20
CA SER A 33 -5.68 -15.49 -0.32
C SER A 33 -6.02 -16.91 -0.77
N GLN A 34 -5.83 -17.23 -2.05
CA GLN A 34 -5.96 -18.60 -2.57
C GLN A 34 -4.71 -19.45 -2.30
N ALA A 35 -3.55 -18.80 -2.09
CA ALA A 35 -2.27 -19.48 -1.88
C ALA A 35 -1.90 -19.62 -0.40
N LEU A 36 -2.32 -18.68 0.45
CA LEU A 36 -1.95 -18.60 1.86
C LEU A 36 -3.17 -18.28 2.74
N PRO A 37 -3.21 -18.80 3.98
CA PRO A 37 -4.10 -18.29 5.01
C PRO A 37 -3.91 -16.78 5.19
N LEU A 38 -4.99 -16.07 5.53
CA LEU A 38 -4.95 -14.62 5.72
C LEU A 38 -3.94 -14.18 6.79
N SER A 39 -3.76 -14.98 7.84
CA SER A 39 -2.74 -14.73 8.87
C SER A 39 -1.33 -14.68 8.29
N ASP A 40 -1.03 -15.60 7.38
CA ASP A 40 0.30 -15.82 6.83
C ASP A 40 0.60 -14.78 5.76
N ALA A 41 -0.40 -14.45 4.93
CA ALA A 41 -0.33 -13.34 3.99
C ALA A 41 -0.07 -12.00 4.70
N ARG A 42 -0.72 -11.76 5.85
CA ARG A 42 -0.48 -10.57 6.68
C ARG A 42 0.91 -10.59 7.29
N ALA A 43 1.33 -11.71 7.88
CA ALA A 43 2.66 -11.85 8.45
C ALA A 43 3.75 -11.61 7.39
N LEU A 44 3.56 -12.14 6.18
CA LEU A 44 4.45 -11.92 5.05
C LEU A 44 4.55 -10.43 4.68
N LEU A 45 3.42 -9.73 4.57
CA LEU A 45 3.41 -8.29 4.33
C LEU A 45 4.13 -7.51 5.44
N GLU A 46 3.88 -7.84 6.70
CA GLU A 46 4.57 -7.22 7.84
C GLU A 46 6.08 -7.44 7.79
N VAL A 47 6.54 -8.66 7.47
CA VAL A 47 7.96 -8.98 7.33
C VAL A 47 8.58 -8.18 6.17
N MET A 48 7.91 -8.11 5.02
CA MET A 48 8.35 -7.30 3.89
C MET A 48 8.46 -5.82 4.27
N LEU A 49 7.44 -5.27 4.93
CA LEU A 49 7.48 -3.89 5.41
C LEU A 49 8.60 -3.69 6.42
N PHE A 50 8.77 -4.61 7.37
CA PHE A 50 9.84 -4.56 8.38
C PHE A 50 11.24 -4.55 7.77
N SER A 51 11.43 -5.26 6.66
CA SER A 51 12.70 -5.31 5.92
C SER A 51 13.08 -3.99 5.25
N LEU A 52 12.12 -3.07 5.07
CA LEU A 52 12.38 -1.73 4.56
C LEU A 52 12.81 -0.80 5.69
N ASP A 53 13.91 -0.07 5.45
CA ASP A 53 14.31 1.05 6.31
C ASP A 53 13.16 2.07 6.45
N ILE A 54 13.02 2.64 7.66
CA ILE A 54 11.92 3.57 7.99
C ILE A 54 11.91 4.78 7.05
N LYS A 55 13.09 5.31 6.69
CA LYS A 55 13.21 6.42 5.75
C LYS A 55 12.70 6.02 4.37
N MET A 56 13.02 4.80 3.93
CA MET A 56 12.57 4.27 2.64
C MET A 56 11.05 4.11 2.59
N ARG A 57 10.40 3.61 3.66
CA ARG A 57 8.94 3.52 3.72
C ARG A 57 8.28 4.88 3.52
N GLY A 58 8.82 5.91 4.17
CA GLY A 58 8.36 7.29 4.00
C GLY A 58 8.53 7.81 2.56
N LEU A 59 9.70 7.58 1.96
CA LEU A 59 10.00 7.98 0.58
C LEU A 59 9.08 7.30 -0.43
N TYR A 60 8.94 5.96 -0.37
CA TYR A 60 8.05 5.21 -1.26
C TYR A 60 6.59 5.62 -1.07
N GLY A 61 6.13 5.79 0.18
CA GLY A 61 4.77 6.25 0.45
C GLY A 61 4.51 7.70 0.00
N ALA A 62 5.50 8.59 0.03
CA ALA A 62 5.40 9.91 -0.58
C ALA A 62 5.35 9.82 -2.11
N GLY A 63 6.11 8.91 -2.71
CA GLY A 63 6.07 8.59 -4.13
C GLY A 63 4.69 8.11 -4.59
N LEU A 64 4.05 7.22 -3.82
CA LEU A 64 2.69 6.75 -4.09
C LEU A 64 1.66 7.88 -4.16
N LEU A 65 1.78 8.89 -3.30
CA LEU A 65 0.90 10.07 -3.36
C LEU A 65 1.08 10.82 -4.69
N ARG A 66 2.32 11.07 -5.12
CA ARG A 66 2.57 11.76 -6.40
C ARG A 66 2.11 10.94 -7.60
N PHE A 67 2.35 9.63 -7.57
CA PHE A 67 1.92 8.72 -8.62
C PHE A 67 0.39 8.73 -8.78
N THR A 68 -0.34 8.58 -7.67
CA THR A 68 -1.81 8.59 -7.70
C THR A 68 -2.37 9.96 -8.10
N GLN A 69 -1.77 11.07 -7.66
CA GLN A 69 -2.13 12.41 -8.13
C GLN A 69 -1.98 12.57 -9.66
N TYR A 70 -0.89 12.03 -10.23
CA TYR A 70 -0.69 12.02 -11.66
C TYR A 70 -1.76 11.20 -12.38
N CYS A 71 -2.05 9.98 -11.90
CA CYS A 71 -3.09 9.12 -12.45
C CYS A 71 -4.48 9.74 -12.37
N ASP A 72 -4.84 10.36 -11.24
CA ASP A 72 -6.16 11.00 -11.05
C ASP A 72 -6.32 12.27 -11.90
N SER A 73 -5.21 12.85 -12.40
CA SER A 73 -5.21 14.07 -13.22
C SER A 73 -5.30 13.83 -14.73
N ARG A 74 -5.35 12.57 -15.16
CA ARG A 74 -5.39 12.13 -16.56
C ARG A 74 -6.60 11.23 -16.80
#